data_AF-A0A913XZX9-F1
#
_entry.id   AF-A0A913XZX9-F1
#
_cell.length_a   1.000
_cell.length_b   1.000
_cell.length_c   1.000
_cell.angle_alpha   90.00
_cell.angle_beta   90.00
_cell.angle_gamma   90.00
#
_symmetry.space_group_name_H-M   'P 1'
#
loop_
_entity.id
_entity.type
_entity.pdbx_description
1 polymer ?
#
loop_
_entity_poly.entity_id
_entity_poly.type
_entity_poly.pdbx_seq_one_letter_code
_entity_poly.pdbx_strand_id
1 'polypeptide(L)'
;METTLTFENESDPLYLIRHLWVCDGARTKRYGLKSGKWSKKEEKILKENLERYLECHNIEDPRKLIFARHQAAEKRKWKELVKVTGLYKELAKGLNRTLLSVYRKALRTFDENNYVGKYSEAEDRDLLKLVALHGRKWTIIGGIMGRSNLSVQHRYEYIRDKPNHGPWSEEETNLLKQAVRKLTKTKQGDEVYEGICWTSVASIVKTRNNNMCREKWLERLCWKDCSLNNVVSKKWSSKNDVDLITRIYESKATDETDIDWASLCEEFEMARSPAWLTQKFTTVKRKYCQSVDLQNTDFEELIGYLYNVVATDLQNKILLNSSDS
;
A
#
# COMPACT_ATOMS: atom_id res chain seq x y z
N MET A 1 31.32 34.64 12.68
CA MET A 1 31.45 33.61 13.72
C MET A 1 30.69 32.40 13.25
N GLU A 2 31.43 31.47 12.68
CA GLU A 2 30.93 30.20 12.15
C GLU A 2 30.48 29.33 13.32
N THR A 3 29.16 29.15 13.47
CA THR A 3 28.63 28.13 14.37
C THR A 3 28.67 26.81 13.62
N THR A 4 29.72 26.05 13.88
CA THR A 4 29.86 24.63 13.53
C THR A 4 28.60 23.87 13.96
N LEU A 5 27.80 23.44 12.98
CA LEU A 5 26.72 22.47 13.15
C LEU A 5 27.36 21.14 13.59
N THR A 6 27.25 20.85 14.87
CA THR A 6 27.71 19.60 15.48
C THR A 6 26.93 18.42 14.89
N PHE A 7 27.69 17.36 14.57
CA PHE A 7 27.24 16.05 14.08
C PHE A 7 26.52 15.22 15.15
N GLU A 8 25.61 15.84 15.92
CA GLU A 8 24.88 15.18 17.01
C GLU A 8 23.37 15.19 16.68
N ASN A 9 22.91 14.29 15.80
CA ASN A 9 21.51 13.80 15.79
C ASN A 9 21.18 12.73 14.72
N GLU A 10 22.12 11.88 14.30
CA GLU A 10 21.76 10.72 13.44
C GLU A 10 20.95 9.63 14.18
N SER A 11 20.83 9.75 15.51
CA SER A 11 20.10 8.84 16.40
C SER A 11 18.67 9.27 16.70
N ASP A 12 18.25 10.49 16.32
CA ASP A 12 16.88 10.98 16.55
C ASP A 12 15.95 10.62 15.37
N PRO A 13 14.93 9.76 15.58
CA PRO A 13 13.93 9.46 14.57
C PRO A 13 13.26 10.73 13.99
N LEU A 14 13.10 11.79 14.78
CA LEU A 14 12.51 13.07 14.35
C LEU A 14 13.41 13.84 13.37
N TYR A 15 14.73 13.77 13.53
CA TYR A 15 15.68 14.40 12.59
C TYR A 15 15.60 13.72 11.21
N LEU A 16 15.47 12.40 11.20
CA LEU A 16 15.37 11.60 9.99
C LEU A 16 14.00 11.75 9.31
N ILE A 17 12.91 11.79 10.09
CA ILE A 17 11.57 12.16 9.62
C ILE A 17 11.62 13.53 8.93
N ARG A 18 12.35 14.51 9.47
CA ARG A 18 12.41 15.90 8.99
C ARG A 18 13.36 16.16 7.82
N HIS A 19 14.23 15.23 7.45
CA HIS A 19 15.28 15.48 6.43
C HIS A 19 15.46 14.39 5.36
N LEU A 20 14.91 13.18 5.54
CA LEU A 20 15.00 12.13 4.51
C LEU A 20 13.97 12.32 3.39
N TRP A 21 14.45 12.87 2.27
CA TRP A 21 13.80 12.78 0.97
C TRP A 21 14.10 11.44 0.25
N VAL A 22 14.19 10.33 1.01
CA VAL A 22 14.58 9.01 0.49
C VAL A 22 13.49 7.98 0.83
N CYS A 23 13.17 7.11 -0.13
CA CYS A 23 12.40 5.90 0.11
C CYS A 23 13.37 4.72 0.23
N ASP A 24 13.96 4.54 1.41
CA ASP A 24 14.81 3.39 1.71
C ASP A 24 14.06 2.48 2.70
N GLY A 25 13.68 1.29 2.23
CA GLY A 25 12.92 0.30 3.00
C GLY A 25 13.65 -0.15 4.27
N ALA A 26 14.98 -0.27 4.22
CA ALA A 26 15.78 -0.69 5.36
C ALA A 26 15.78 0.37 6.46
N ARG A 27 15.93 1.65 6.08
CA ARG A 27 15.84 2.77 7.01
C ARG A 27 14.44 2.92 7.59
N THR A 28 13.37 2.82 6.78
CA THR A 28 12.01 2.92 7.30
C THR A 28 11.73 1.85 8.35
N LYS A 29 12.21 0.61 8.14
CA LYS A 29 12.08 -0.48 9.12
C LYS A 29 12.89 -0.19 10.40
N ARG A 30 14.14 0.27 10.27
CA ARG A 30 15.01 0.62 11.41
C ARG A 30 14.39 1.66 12.35
N TYR A 31 13.70 2.66 11.80
CA TYR A 31 13.11 3.76 12.59
C TYR A 31 11.61 3.60 12.85
N GLY A 32 11.03 2.42 12.55
CA GLY A 32 9.60 2.17 12.76
C GLY A 32 8.67 3.08 11.95
N LEU A 33 9.13 3.61 10.80
CA LEU A 33 8.34 4.50 9.95
C LEU A 33 7.38 3.69 9.07
N LYS A 34 6.12 4.10 9.03
CA LYS A 34 5.09 3.45 8.21
C LYS A 34 5.34 3.65 6.72
N SER A 35 5.06 2.60 5.96
CA SER A 35 5.08 2.61 4.49
C SER A 35 3.82 1.94 3.93
N GLY A 36 3.51 2.15 2.65
CA GLY A 36 2.33 1.56 2.01
C GLY A 36 1.04 2.36 2.20
N LYS A 37 -0.09 1.65 2.37
CA LYS A 37 -1.45 2.23 2.41
C LYS A 37 -1.59 3.23 3.55
N TRP A 38 -2.28 4.34 3.31
CA TRP A 38 -2.59 5.37 4.31
C TRP A 38 -3.91 5.03 5.00
N SER A 39 -3.96 5.17 6.33
CA SER A 39 -5.21 5.04 7.07
C SER A 39 -6.09 6.28 6.93
N LYS A 40 -7.39 6.15 7.23
CA LYS A 40 -8.30 7.31 7.28
C LYS A 40 -7.86 8.32 8.34
N LYS A 41 -7.32 7.84 9.48
CA LYS A 41 -6.75 8.67 10.55
C LYS A 41 -5.56 9.50 10.01
N GLU A 42 -4.63 8.89 9.29
CA GLU A 42 -3.48 9.61 8.67
C GLU A 42 -3.93 10.61 7.59
N GLU A 43 -4.94 10.25 6.79
CA GLU A 43 -5.48 11.16 5.78
C GLU A 43 -6.17 12.38 6.39
N LYS A 44 -6.89 12.20 7.50
CA LYS A 44 -7.50 13.28 8.27
C LYS A 44 -6.44 14.24 8.83
N ILE A 45 -5.42 13.71 9.51
CA ILE A 45 -4.30 14.50 10.05
C ILE A 45 -3.63 15.33 8.94
N LEU A 46 -3.39 14.72 7.76
CA LEU A 46 -2.77 15.42 6.63
C LEU A 46 -3.62 16.61 6.14
N LYS A 47 -4.94 16.45 6.09
CA LYS A 47 -5.86 17.52 5.67
C LYS A 47 -5.89 18.65 6.69
N GLU A 48 -6.06 18.33 7.97
CA GLU A 48 -6.09 19.30 9.07
C GLU A 48 -4.78 20.09 9.17
N ASN A 49 -3.63 19.43 8.99
CA ASN A 49 -2.34 20.11 8.97
C ASN A 49 -2.20 21.06 7.79
N LEU A 50 -2.75 20.72 6.62
CA LEU A 50 -2.76 21.62 5.47
C LEU A 50 -3.67 22.82 5.72
N GLU A 51 -4.89 22.60 6.19
CA GLU A 51 -5.85 23.67 6.52
C GLU A 51 -5.22 24.68 7.49
N ARG A 52 -4.64 24.19 8.60
CA ARG A 52 -3.92 25.04 9.56
C ARG A 52 -2.77 25.82 8.91
N TYR A 53 -2.00 25.18 8.05
CA TYR A 53 -0.91 25.84 7.34
C TYR A 53 -1.42 26.96 6.42
N LEU A 54 -2.51 26.72 5.69
CA LEU A 54 -3.12 27.70 4.79
C LEU A 54 -3.61 28.92 5.56
N GLU A 55 -4.28 28.70 6.70
CA GLU A 55 -4.76 29.76 7.58
C GLU A 55 -3.60 30.59 8.14
N CYS A 56 -2.55 29.96 8.69
CA CYS A 56 -1.40 30.66 9.27
C CYS A 56 -0.63 31.51 8.25
N HIS A 57 -0.67 31.15 6.96
CA HIS A 57 0.03 31.87 5.90
C HIS A 57 -0.88 32.71 5.01
N ASN A 58 -2.18 32.79 5.32
CA ASN A 58 -3.21 33.49 4.55
C ASN A 58 -3.22 33.09 3.06
N ILE A 59 -3.27 31.78 2.80
CA ILE A 59 -3.24 31.20 1.45
C ILE A 59 -4.58 30.53 1.18
N GLU A 60 -5.35 31.06 0.23
CA GLU A 60 -6.67 30.51 -0.09
C GLU A 60 -6.60 29.22 -0.92
N ASP A 61 -5.68 29.15 -1.89
CA ASP A 61 -5.57 28.02 -2.83
C ASP A 61 -4.34 27.15 -2.54
N PRO A 62 -4.50 25.93 -1.99
CA PRO A 62 -3.40 25.01 -1.74
C PRO A 62 -2.67 24.56 -3.02
N ARG A 63 -3.29 24.68 -4.20
CA ARG A 63 -2.68 24.24 -5.46
C ARG A 63 -1.51 25.12 -5.86
N LYS A 64 -1.58 26.42 -5.53
CA LYS A 64 -0.47 27.36 -5.73
C LYS A 64 0.80 26.90 -5.00
N LEU A 65 0.64 26.24 -3.85
CA LEU A 65 1.72 25.64 -3.08
C LEU A 65 2.16 24.28 -3.64
N ILE A 66 1.21 23.35 -3.76
CA ILE A 66 1.49 21.93 -4.02
C ILE A 66 1.95 21.71 -5.47
N PHE A 67 1.40 22.47 -6.42
CA PHE A 67 1.70 22.41 -7.84
C PHE A 67 2.49 23.61 -8.36
N ALA A 68 3.12 24.38 -7.47
CA ALA A 68 4.00 25.52 -7.80
C ALA A 68 4.98 25.24 -8.94
N ARG A 69 5.43 23.98 -9.09
CA ARG A 69 6.34 23.54 -10.15
C ARG A 69 5.80 23.73 -11.57
N HIS A 70 4.47 23.79 -11.74
CA HIS A 70 3.76 23.89 -13.02
C HIS A 70 3.32 25.32 -13.37
N GLN A 71 3.39 26.27 -12.42
CA GLN A 71 3.00 27.66 -12.66
C GLN A 71 4.23 28.53 -12.97
N ALA A 72 4.45 28.85 -14.25
CA ALA A 72 5.70 29.45 -14.73
C ALA A 72 6.01 30.83 -14.11
N ALA A 73 5.00 31.68 -13.88
CA ALA A 73 5.19 33.06 -13.43
C ALA A 73 5.58 33.17 -11.94
N GLU A 74 5.02 32.34 -11.06
CA GLU A 74 5.21 32.45 -9.61
C GLU A 74 6.04 31.30 -8.99
N LYS A 75 6.57 30.40 -9.83
CA LYS A 75 7.31 29.20 -9.41
C LYS A 75 8.39 29.47 -8.36
N ARG A 76 9.18 30.54 -8.54
CA ARG A 76 10.29 30.86 -7.63
C ARG A 76 9.79 31.30 -6.26
N LYS A 77 8.77 32.16 -6.23
CA LYS A 77 8.15 32.68 -5.00
C LYS A 77 7.59 31.53 -4.15
N TRP A 78 6.77 30.67 -4.75
CA TRP A 78 6.13 29.57 -4.02
C TRP A 78 7.12 28.49 -3.59
N LYS A 79 8.13 28.18 -4.41
CA LYS A 79 9.22 27.28 -4.00
C LYS A 79 9.99 27.82 -2.80
N GLU A 80 10.30 29.10 -2.81
CA GLU A 80 11.03 29.72 -1.70
C GLU A 80 10.17 29.73 -0.44
N LEU A 81 8.89 30.10 -0.55
CA LEU A 81 7.96 30.05 0.58
C LEU A 81 7.90 28.64 1.19
N VAL A 82 7.61 27.61 0.38
CA VAL A 82 7.55 26.20 0.81
C VAL A 82 8.84 25.75 1.51
N LYS A 83 10.00 26.24 1.05
CA LYS A 83 11.30 25.93 1.63
C LYS A 83 11.52 26.64 2.96
N VAL A 84 11.22 27.94 3.03
CA VAL A 84 11.43 28.80 4.21
C VAL A 84 10.49 28.43 5.35
N THR A 85 9.21 28.24 5.06
CA THR A 85 8.19 27.86 6.05
C THR A 85 8.23 26.37 6.37
N GLY A 86 8.86 25.56 5.51
CA GLY A 86 8.94 24.12 5.69
C GLY A 86 7.59 23.40 5.56
N LEU A 87 6.76 23.76 4.58
CA LEU A 87 5.40 23.19 4.36
C LEU A 87 5.32 21.69 4.64
N TYR A 88 6.18 20.87 4.04
CA TYR A 88 6.06 19.41 4.21
C TYR A 88 6.39 18.93 5.62
N LYS A 89 7.20 19.68 6.39
CA LYS A 89 7.44 19.42 7.81
C LYS A 89 6.19 19.71 8.63
N GLU A 90 5.46 20.78 8.29
CA GLU A 90 4.17 21.11 8.90
C GLU A 90 3.12 20.04 8.57
N LEU A 91 3.02 19.62 7.30
CA LEU A 91 2.12 18.55 6.88
C LEU A 91 2.41 17.21 7.57
N ALA A 92 3.69 16.94 7.88
CA ALA A 92 4.12 15.70 8.51
C ALA A 92 3.90 15.65 10.03
N LYS A 93 3.49 16.75 10.69
CA LYS A 93 3.26 16.76 12.14
C LYS A 93 2.20 15.71 12.53
N GLY A 94 2.53 14.84 13.49
CA GLY A 94 1.63 13.77 13.93
C GLY A 94 1.53 12.57 12.98
N LEU A 95 2.32 12.52 11.90
CA LEU A 95 2.37 11.37 10.99
C LEU A 95 3.66 10.56 11.19
N ASN A 96 3.52 9.25 11.36
CA ASN A 96 4.66 8.32 11.42
C ASN A 96 5.15 7.92 10.01
N ARG A 97 5.44 8.90 9.14
CA ARG A 97 5.85 8.68 7.75
C ARG A 97 6.96 9.63 7.32
N THR A 98 7.74 9.22 6.32
CA THR A 98 8.77 10.07 5.73
C THR A 98 8.17 11.28 5.01
N LEU A 99 8.91 12.39 4.96
CA LEU A 99 8.51 13.58 4.18
C LEU A 99 8.25 13.27 2.72
N LEU A 100 9.03 12.38 2.10
CA LEU A 100 8.79 11.98 0.71
C LEU A 100 7.45 11.28 0.53
N SER A 101 7.02 10.46 1.51
CA SER A 101 5.69 9.84 1.51
C SER A 101 4.59 10.89 1.65
N VAL A 102 4.74 11.82 2.61
CA VAL A 102 3.80 12.93 2.83
C VAL A 102 3.69 13.80 1.58
N TYR A 103 4.83 14.21 1.00
CA TYR A 103 4.91 14.95 -0.26
C TYR A 103 4.13 14.26 -1.38
N ARG A 104 4.39 12.97 -1.61
CA ARG A 104 3.72 12.18 -2.66
C ARG A 104 2.23 12.01 -2.39
N LYS A 105 1.83 11.87 -1.12
CA LYS A 105 0.42 11.77 -0.74
C LYS A 105 -0.30 13.09 -0.97
N ALA A 106 0.27 14.21 -0.51
CA ALA A 106 -0.28 15.55 -0.75
C ALA A 106 -0.46 15.82 -2.25
N LEU A 107 0.58 15.56 -3.07
CA LEU A 107 0.46 15.70 -4.53
C LEU A 107 -0.72 14.92 -5.12
N ARG A 108 -1.00 13.71 -4.65
CA ARG A 108 -2.11 12.90 -5.16
C ARG A 108 -3.47 13.33 -4.62
N THR A 109 -3.53 13.69 -3.34
CA THR A 109 -4.77 14.06 -2.67
C THR A 109 -5.34 15.37 -3.21
N PHE A 110 -4.48 16.30 -3.61
CA PHE A 110 -4.88 17.65 -4.03
C PHE A 110 -4.81 17.89 -5.55
N ASP A 111 -4.46 16.88 -6.35
CA ASP A 111 -4.46 16.97 -7.83
C ASP A 111 -5.88 16.77 -8.37
N GLU A 112 -6.46 17.80 -8.97
CA GLU A 112 -7.79 17.73 -9.59
C GLU A 112 -7.87 16.76 -10.77
N ASN A 113 -6.74 16.52 -11.44
CA ASN A 113 -6.68 15.59 -12.55
C ASN A 113 -6.53 14.13 -12.06
N ASN A 114 -6.48 13.93 -10.74
CA ASN A 114 -6.55 12.62 -10.12
C ASN A 114 -8.01 12.24 -9.85
N TYR A 115 -8.31 10.95 -9.74
CA TYR A 115 -9.66 10.44 -9.46
C TYR A 115 -10.76 10.79 -10.49
N VAL A 116 -10.38 11.17 -11.71
CA VAL A 116 -11.30 11.48 -12.85
C VAL A 116 -12.16 10.27 -13.30
N GLY A 117 -11.90 9.08 -12.78
CA GLY A 117 -12.68 7.87 -13.05
C GLY A 117 -12.08 6.98 -14.14
N LYS A 118 -12.89 6.07 -14.69
CA LYS A 118 -12.46 5.08 -15.69
C LYS A 118 -12.16 5.75 -17.05
N TYR A 119 -11.24 5.17 -17.81
CA TYR A 119 -11.02 5.56 -19.20
C TYR A 119 -12.11 4.95 -20.08
N SER A 120 -12.72 5.78 -20.91
CA SER A 120 -13.56 5.36 -22.02
C SER A 120 -12.72 4.90 -23.21
N GLU A 121 -13.33 4.14 -24.12
CA GLU A 121 -12.66 3.72 -25.36
C GLU A 121 -12.28 4.91 -26.25
N ALA A 122 -13.04 6.02 -26.19
CA ALA A 122 -12.70 7.25 -26.89
C ALA A 122 -11.40 7.85 -26.34
N GLU A 123 -11.29 7.95 -25.01
CA GLU A 123 -10.06 8.43 -24.35
C GLU A 123 -8.87 7.52 -24.64
N ASP A 124 -9.07 6.20 -24.75
CA ASP A 124 -7.98 5.29 -25.16
C ASP A 124 -7.50 5.58 -26.58
N ARG A 125 -8.41 5.83 -27.53
CA ARG A 125 -8.04 6.22 -28.89
C ARG A 125 -7.29 7.53 -28.91
N ASP A 126 -7.73 8.51 -28.13
CA ASP A 126 -7.08 9.82 -28.07
C ASP A 126 -5.72 9.74 -27.38
N LEU A 127 -5.58 8.93 -26.34
CA LEU A 127 -4.29 8.61 -25.72
C LEU A 127 -3.30 8.06 -26.75
N LEU A 128 -3.70 7.07 -27.55
CA LEU A 128 -2.83 6.49 -28.58
C LEU A 128 -2.41 7.53 -29.63
N LYS A 129 -3.32 8.40 -30.08
CA LYS A 129 -3.01 9.51 -31.01
C LYS A 129 -2.01 10.49 -30.39
N LEU A 130 -2.23 10.90 -29.14
CA LEU A 130 -1.36 11.85 -28.45
C LEU A 130 0.04 11.27 -28.21
N VAL A 131 0.14 9.97 -27.94
CA VAL A 131 1.45 9.28 -27.84
C VAL A 131 2.15 9.23 -29.19
N ALA A 132 1.41 9.00 -30.29
CA ALA A 132 1.98 9.04 -31.64
C ALA A 132 2.50 10.46 -31.99
N LEU A 133 1.80 11.51 -31.57
CA LEU A 133 2.15 12.90 -31.87
C LEU A 133 3.27 13.46 -30.98
N HIS A 134 3.23 13.21 -29.68
CA HIS A 134 4.14 13.84 -28.71
C HIS A 134 5.20 12.90 -28.14
N GLY A 135 5.14 11.60 -28.46
CA GLY A 135 5.92 10.57 -27.80
C GLY A 135 5.44 10.30 -26.37
N ARG A 136 6.27 9.65 -25.54
CA ARG A 136 5.95 9.31 -24.14
C ARG A 136 6.11 10.50 -23.18
N LYS A 137 5.61 11.68 -23.55
CA LYS A 137 5.66 12.92 -22.76
C LYS A 137 4.41 13.05 -21.89
N TRP A 138 4.32 12.23 -20.84
CA TRP A 138 3.11 12.08 -20.01
C TRP A 138 2.59 13.36 -19.37
N THR A 139 3.45 14.31 -19.03
CA THR A 139 3.02 15.62 -18.49
C THR A 139 2.23 16.44 -19.52
N ILE A 140 2.64 16.39 -20.80
CA ILE A 140 1.94 17.09 -21.87
C ILE A 140 0.62 16.38 -22.16
N ILE A 141 0.67 15.05 -22.34
CA ILE A 141 -0.51 14.24 -22.67
C ILE A 141 -1.55 14.33 -21.54
N GLY A 142 -1.13 14.23 -20.28
CA GLY A 142 -2.01 14.37 -19.12
C GLY A 142 -2.67 15.75 -19.06
N GLY A 143 -1.93 16.82 -19.34
CA GLY A 143 -2.49 18.16 -19.43
C GLY A 143 -3.56 18.29 -20.52
N ILE A 144 -3.34 17.70 -21.69
CA ILE A 144 -4.32 17.70 -22.79
C ILE A 144 -5.56 16.86 -22.45
N MET A 145 -5.37 15.69 -21.83
CA MET A 145 -6.45 14.77 -21.47
C MET A 145 -7.19 15.15 -20.19
N GLY A 146 -6.75 16.18 -19.46
CA GLY A 146 -7.30 16.52 -18.14
C GLY A 146 -7.14 15.39 -17.11
N ARG A 147 -6.07 14.59 -17.22
CA ARG A 147 -5.80 13.45 -16.34
C ARG A 147 -4.37 13.47 -15.84
N SER A 148 -4.14 12.94 -14.63
CA SER A 148 -2.80 12.93 -14.05
C SER A 148 -1.82 12.19 -14.95
N ASN A 149 -0.59 12.73 -15.05
CA ASN A 149 0.47 12.18 -15.91
C ASN A 149 0.75 10.69 -15.61
N LEU A 150 0.69 10.31 -14.34
CA LEU A 150 0.88 8.92 -13.91
C LEU A 150 -0.29 8.02 -14.36
N SER A 151 -1.52 8.50 -14.28
CA SER A 151 -2.71 7.78 -14.76
C SER A 151 -2.62 7.48 -16.25
N VAL A 152 -2.23 8.48 -17.04
CA VAL A 152 -2.06 8.38 -18.49
C VAL A 152 -0.95 7.39 -18.84
N GLN A 153 0.20 7.46 -18.17
CA GLN A 153 1.30 6.50 -18.34
C GLN A 153 0.83 5.07 -18.10
N HIS A 154 0.22 4.81 -16.93
CA HIS A 154 -0.25 3.47 -16.57
C HIS A 154 -1.30 2.96 -17.54
N ARG A 155 -2.20 3.84 -18.02
CA ARG A 155 -3.21 3.45 -19.00
C ARG A 155 -2.58 3.03 -20.32
N TYR A 156 -1.60 3.79 -20.82
CA TYR A 156 -0.88 3.43 -22.03
C TYR A 156 -0.15 2.08 -21.89
N GLU A 157 0.57 1.87 -20.77
CA GLU A 157 1.24 0.61 -20.48
C GLU A 157 0.25 -0.56 -20.46
N TYR A 158 -0.93 -0.36 -19.85
CA TYR A 158 -2.00 -1.35 -19.85
C TYR A 158 -2.52 -1.68 -21.25
N ILE A 159 -2.76 -0.68 -22.11
CA ILE A 159 -3.22 -0.89 -23.50
C ILE A 159 -2.14 -1.59 -24.34
N ARG A 160 -0.87 -1.23 -24.13
CA ARG A 160 0.27 -1.80 -24.84
C ARG A 160 0.49 -3.27 -24.46
N ASP A 161 0.49 -3.55 -23.16
CA ASP A 161 0.85 -4.88 -22.64
C ASP A 161 -0.32 -5.87 -22.70
N LYS A 162 -1.56 -5.38 -22.86
CA LYS A 162 -2.80 -6.18 -22.98
C LYS A 162 -2.84 -7.37 -22.02
N PRO A 163 -2.70 -7.13 -20.69
CA PRO A 163 -2.66 -8.22 -19.73
C PRO A 163 -3.95 -9.04 -19.77
N ASN A 164 -3.82 -10.36 -19.69
CA ASN A 164 -4.93 -11.30 -19.60
C ASN A 164 -5.75 -11.04 -18.34
N HIS A 165 -7.06 -11.20 -18.44
CA HIS A 165 -8.01 -11.12 -17.33
C HIS A 165 -8.67 -12.47 -17.08
N GLY A 166 -9.21 -12.66 -15.88
CA GLY A 166 -9.86 -13.91 -15.48
C GLY A 166 -8.89 -14.95 -14.90
N PRO A 167 -9.32 -16.23 -14.83
CA PRO A 167 -8.56 -17.30 -14.18
C PRO A 167 -7.15 -17.44 -14.74
N TRP A 168 -6.20 -17.83 -13.88
CA TRP A 168 -4.85 -18.15 -14.31
C TRP A 168 -4.82 -19.55 -14.90
N SER A 169 -4.25 -19.72 -16.09
CA SER A 169 -4.00 -21.05 -16.62
C SER A 169 -2.92 -21.78 -15.80
N GLU A 170 -2.82 -23.10 -15.97
CA GLU A 170 -1.77 -23.88 -15.31
C GLU A 170 -0.39 -23.50 -15.84
N GLU A 171 -0.27 -23.22 -17.14
CA GLU A 171 0.94 -22.73 -17.80
C GLU A 171 1.35 -21.36 -17.25
N GLU A 172 0.42 -20.41 -17.15
CA GLU A 172 0.69 -19.09 -16.55
C GLU A 172 1.16 -19.23 -15.10
N THR A 173 0.52 -20.12 -14.34
CA THR A 173 0.83 -20.38 -12.93
C THR A 173 2.23 -20.97 -12.77
N ASN A 174 2.60 -21.94 -13.62
CA ASN A 174 3.92 -22.56 -13.58
C ASN A 174 5.02 -21.60 -14.07
N LEU A 175 4.74 -20.77 -15.07
CA LEU A 175 5.66 -19.72 -15.51
C LEU A 175 5.90 -18.69 -14.41
N LEU A 176 4.85 -18.29 -13.66
CA LEU A 176 5.01 -17.38 -12.51
C LEU A 176 5.90 -18.00 -11.42
N LYS A 177 5.70 -19.27 -11.07
CA LYS A 177 6.56 -19.97 -10.10
C LYS A 177 8.02 -19.97 -10.56
N GLN A 178 8.27 -20.39 -11.81
CA GLN A 178 9.61 -20.43 -12.38
C GLN A 178 10.26 -19.04 -12.42
N ALA A 179 9.52 -18.01 -12.81
CA ALA A 179 10.00 -16.64 -12.88
C ALA A 179 10.43 -16.11 -11.50
N VAL A 180 9.60 -16.33 -10.46
CA VAL A 180 9.94 -15.94 -9.09
C VAL A 180 11.20 -16.67 -8.63
N ARG A 181 11.21 -18.00 -8.70
CA ARG A 181 12.34 -18.83 -8.25
C ARG A 181 13.65 -18.49 -8.96
N LYS A 182 13.59 -18.25 -10.27
CA LYS A 182 14.75 -17.84 -11.08
C LYS A 182 15.31 -16.49 -10.63
N LEU A 183 14.44 -15.50 -10.39
CA LEU A 183 14.87 -14.15 -10.02
C LEU A 183 15.35 -14.05 -8.57
N THR A 184 14.77 -14.83 -7.66
CA THR A 184 15.16 -14.86 -6.25
C THR A 184 16.27 -15.86 -5.96
N LYS A 185 16.65 -16.70 -6.93
CA LYS A 185 17.66 -17.76 -6.80
C LYS A 185 17.35 -18.75 -5.67
N THR A 186 16.07 -19.08 -5.51
CA THR A 186 15.57 -20.00 -4.47
C THR A 186 15.02 -21.28 -5.09
N LYS A 187 14.93 -22.35 -4.31
CA LYS A 187 14.34 -23.63 -4.72
C LYS A 187 12.86 -23.66 -4.40
N GLN A 188 12.14 -24.58 -5.04
CA GLN A 188 10.75 -24.88 -4.68
C GLN A 188 10.71 -25.40 -3.24
N GLY A 189 9.77 -24.91 -2.44
CA GLY A 189 9.72 -25.17 -1.00
C GLY A 189 10.19 -24.00 -0.14
N ASP A 190 11.12 -23.18 -0.63
CA ASP A 190 11.65 -22.05 0.16
C ASP A 190 10.60 -20.94 0.29
N GLU A 191 10.50 -20.31 1.46
CA GLU A 191 9.59 -19.19 1.67
C GLU A 191 10.12 -17.93 0.99
N VAL A 192 9.34 -17.36 0.08
CA VAL A 192 9.76 -16.21 -0.73
C VAL A 192 8.62 -15.21 -0.82
N TYR A 193 8.66 -14.20 0.03
CA TYR A 193 7.67 -13.12 0.05
C TYR A 193 8.28 -11.72 0.05
N GLU A 194 9.61 -11.60 0.22
CA GLU A 194 10.37 -10.35 0.19
C GLU A 194 11.44 -10.34 -0.93
N GLY A 195 11.94 -9.16 -1.29
CA GLY A 195 13.03 -9.02 -2.27
C GLY A 195 12.65 -9.29 -3.73
N ILE A 196 11.36 -9.44 -4.05
CA ILE A 196 10.90 -9.84 -5.39
C ILE A 196 10.72 -8.60 -6.29
N CYS A 197 11.46 -8.57 -7.40
CA CYS A 197 11.28 -7.54 -8.44
C CYS A 197 10.10 -7.90 -9.37
N TRP A 198 8.90 -7.44 -9.02
CA TRP A 198 7.66 -7.79 -9.74
C TRP A 198 7.61 -7.31 -11.19
N THR A 199 8.30 -6.21 -11.53
CA THR A 199 8.43 -5.76 -12.92
C THR A 199 9.23 -6.76 -13.76
N SER A 200 10.34 -7.28 -13.20
CA SER A 200 11.10 -8.35 -13.84
C SER A 200 10.30 -9.65 -13.92
N VAL A 201 9.56 -10.02 -12.88
CA VAL A 201 8.67 -11.21 -12.92
C VAL A 201 7.65 -11.08 -14.04
N ALA A 202 6.94 -9.96 -14.12
CA ALA A 202 5.95 -9.72 -15.18
C ALA A 202 6.58 -9.70 -16.58
N SER A 203 7.83 -9.23 -16.72
CA SER A 203 8.53 -9.28 -18.01
C SER A 203 8.84 -10.70 -18.49
N ILE A 204 8.96 -11.66 -17.57
CA ILE A 204 9.12 -13.10 -17.88
C ILE A 204 7.76 -13.74 -18.16
N VAL A 205 6.75 -13.46 -17.33
CA VAL A 205 5.39 -14.02 -17.46
C VAL A 205 4.69 -13.53 -18.72
N LYS A 206 4.87 -12.24 -19.07
CA LYS A 206 4.35 -11.52 -20.25
C LYS A 206 2.82 -11.44 -20.38
N THR A 207 2.07 -12.40 -19.87
CA THR A 207 0.61 -12.45 -19.97
C THR A 207 -0.11 -11.62 -18.91
N ARG A 208 0.58 -11.24 -17.83
CA ARG A 208 0.01 -10.53 -16.68
C ARG A 208 0.92 -9.38 -16.26
N ASN A 209 0.35 -8.34 -15.67
CA ASN A 209 1.14 -7.23 -15.14
C ASN A 209 1.78 -7.55 -13.77
N ASN A 210 2.70 -6.70 -13.33
CA ASN A 210 3.45 -6.86 -12.08
C ASN A 210 2.57 -6.99 -10.83
N ASN A 211 1.48 -6.22 -10.74
CA ASN A 211 0.55 -6.27 -9.61
C ASN A 211 -0.20 -7.60 -9.57
N MET A 212 -0.65 -8.09 -10.73
CA MET A 212 -1.32 -9.39 -10.85
C MET A 212 -0.38 -10.53 -10.47
N CYS A 213 0.87 -10.52 -10.95
CA CYS A 213 1.88 -11.49 -10.55
C CYS A 213 2.15 -11.45 -9.04
N ARG A 214 2.28 -10.24 -8.46
CA ARG A 214 2.47 -10.03 -7.03
C ARG A 214 1.33 -10.59 -6.20
N GLU A 215 0.10 -10.23 -6.52
CA GLU A 215 -1.11 -10.67 -5.84
C GLU A 215 -1.25 -12.18 -5.90
N LYS A 216 -1.16 -12.76 -7.12
CA LYS A 216 -1.26 -14.20 -7.33
C LYS A 216 -0.20 -14.97 -6.53
N TRP A 217 1.05 -14.50 -6.53
CA TRP A 217 2.12 -15.15 -5.79
C TRP A 217 1.90 -15.05 -4.28
N LEU A 218 1.86 -13.83 -3.75
CA LEU A 218 1.86 -13.60 -2.31
C LEU A 218 0.58 -14.09 -1.63
N GLU A 219 -0.58 -13.96 -2.27
CA GLU A 219 -1.86 -14.30 -1.65
C GLU A 219 -2.32 -15.74 -1.91
N ARG A 220 -1.74 -16.46 -2.90
CA ARG A 220 -2.25 -17.78 -3.32
C ARG A 220 -1.18 -18.83 -3.56
N LEU A 221 -0.09 -18.51 -4.25
CA LEU A 221 0.88 -19.52 -4.70
C LEU A 221 1.99 -19.76 -3.70
N CYS A 222 2.52 -18.75 -3.02
CA CYS A 222 3.64 -18.90 -2.08
C CYS A 222 3.35 -20.01 -1.06
N TRP A 223 2.15 -19.98 -0.45
CA TRP A 223 1.65 -21.05 0.41
C TRP A 223 1.70 -22.44 -0.26
N LYS A 224 1.10 -22.56 -1.45
CA LYS A 224 0.97 -23.85 -2.15
C LYS A 224 2.31 -24.41 -2.62
N ASP A 225 3.21 -23.52 -3.04
CA ASP A 225 4.55 -23.87 -3.53
C ASP A 225 5.42 -24.42 -2.40
N CYS A 226 5.24 -23.89 -1.18
CA CYS A 226 5.93 -24.35 0.02
C CYS A 226 5.29 -25.63 0.62
N SER A 227 4.00 -25.87 0.42
CA SER A 227 3.28 -27.00 1.03
C SER A 227 3.47 -28.36 0.34
N LEU A 228 4.21 -28.43 -0.78
CA LEU A 228 4.31 -29.65 -1.60
C LEU A 228 5.20 -30.76 -1.00
N ASN A 229 6.04 -30.45 0.01
CA ASN A 229 6.99 -31.41 0.59
C ASN A 229 6.49 -32.15 1.86
N ASN A 230 5.17 -32.27 2.07
CA ASN A 230 4.51 -33.05 3.14
C ASN A 230 4.89 -32.69 4.60
N VAL A 231 3.98 -32.00 5.31
CA VAL A 231 3.49 -32.40 6.65
C VAL A 231 2.10 -31.76 6.82
N VAL A 232 1.04 -32.51 6.54
CA VAL A 232 -0.37 -32.14 6.74
C VAL A 232 -0.77 -30.78 6.14
N SER A 233 -1.44 -30.79 4.98
CA SER A 233 -2.24 -29.64 4.54
C SER A 233 -3.40 -29.43 5.52
N LYS A 234 -3.12 -28.92 6.72
CA LYS A 234 -4.13 -28.48 7.68
C LYS A 234 -4.94 -27.42 6.94
N LYS A 235 -6.23 -27.67 6.77
CA LYS A 235 -7.13 -26.67 6.20
C LYS A 235 -7.29 -25.56 7.23
N TRP A 236 -7.32 -24.32 6.76
CA TRP A 236 -7.61 -23.18 7.64
C TRP A 236 -9.01 -23.39 8.22
N SER A 237 -9.10 -23.46 9.54
CA SER A 237 -10.30 -23.83 10.29
C SER A 237 -10.88 -22.65 11.04
N SER A 238 -12.08 -22.81 11.61
CA SER A 238 -12.68 -21.81 12.50
C SER A 238 -11.82 -21.53 13.74
N LYS A 239 -11.00 -22.50 14.19
CA LYS A 239 -10.02 -22.26 15.27
C LYS A 239 -8.95 -21.25 14.83
N ASN A 240 -8.48 -21.35 13.58
CA ASN A 240 -7.54 -20.38 13.04
C ASN A 240 -8.17 -19.00 12.84
N ASP A 241 -9.47 -18.92 12.53
CA ASP A 241 -10.20 -17.64 12.52
C ASP A 241 -10.18 -16.99 13.91
N VAL A 242 -10.46 -17.76 14.98
CA VAL A 242 -10.41 -17.30 16.39
C VAL A 242 -9.00 -16.87 16.77
N ASP A 243 -7.98 -17.67 16.46
CA ASP A 243 -6.58 -17.37 16.78
C ASP A 243 -6.16 -16.06 16.09
N LEU A 244 -6.49 -15.90 14.80
CA LEU A 244 -6.17 -14.68 14.04
C LEU A 244 -6.85 -13.44 14.64
N ILE A 245 -8.13 -13.52 14.98
CA ILE A 245 -8.85 -12.41 15.62
C ILE A 245 -8.21 -12.04 16.96
N THR A 246 -7.92 -13.06 17.78
CA THR A 246 -7.33 -12.90 19.12
C THR A 246 -5.99 -12.20 19.04
N ARG A 247 -5.09 -12.65 18.16
CA ARG A 247 -3.77 -12.03 18.01
C ARG A 247 -3.81 -10.61 17.46
N ILE A 248 -4.73 -10.32 16.53
CA ILE A 248 -4.90 -8.94 16.05
C ILE A 248 -5.42 -8.05 17.19
N TYR A 249 -6.37 -8.52 18.01
CA TYR A 249 -6.86 -7.78 19.16
C TYR A 249 -5.76 -7.54 20.21
N GLU A 250 -4.98 -8.56 20.56
CA GLU A 250 -3.87 -8.50 21.51
C GLU A 250 -2.72 -7.59 21.03
N SER A 251 -2.55 -7.42 19.71
CA SER A 251 -1.56 -6.49 19.14
C SER A 251 -1.83 -5.02 19.49
N LYS A 252 -3.04 -4.69 19.94
CA LYS A 252 -3.51 -3.33 20.26
C LYS A 252 -3.34 -2.34 19.08
N ALA A 253 -3.36 -2.85 17.85
CA ALA A 253 -3.36 -2.03 16.65
C ALA A 253 -4.62 -1.14 16.61
N THR A 254 -4.45 0.15 16.38
CA THR A 254 -5.55 1.14 16.32
C THR A 254 -6.09 1.35 14.90
N ASP A 255 -5.44 0.78 13.90
CA ASP A 255 -5.87 0.71 12.51
C ASP A 255 -5.30 -0.55 11.82
N GLU A 256 -5.94 -1.01 10.75
CA GLU A 256 -5.47 -2.18 9.98
C GLU A 256 -4.06 -1.98 9.39
N THR A 257 -3.66 -0.72 9.14
CA THR A 257 -2.32 -0.37 8.68
C THR A 257 -1.26 -0.37 9.79
N ASP A 258 -1.66 -0.49 11.06
CA ASP A 258 -0.76 -0.59 12.21
C ASP A 258 -0.46 -2.05 12.60
N ILE A 259 -1.17 -3.02 12.00
CA ILE A 259 -0.91 -4.44 12.23
C ILE A 259 0.44 -4.82 11.62
N ASP A 260 1.35 -5.34 12.45
CA ASP A 260 2.58 -5.97 11.98
C ASP A 260 2.30 -7.38 11.45
N TRP A 261 1.85 -7.43 10.20
CA TRP A 261 1.57 -8.68 9.50
C TRP A 261 2.82 -9.56 9.33
N ALA A 262 4.03 -9.01 9.41
CA ALA A 262 5.25 -9.80 9.29
C ALA A 262 5.48 -10.61 10.56
N SER A 263 5.49 -9.93 11.72
CA SER A 263 5.63 -10.60 13.02
C SER A 263 4.47 -11.57 13.28
N LEU A 264 3.23 -11.17 12.97
CA LEU A 264 2.08 -12.04 13.14
C LEU A 264 2.15 -13.28 12.24
N CYS A 265 2.74 -13.19 11.05
CA CYS A 265 2.88 -14.33 10.14
C CYS A 265 3.74 -15.45 10.76
N GLU A 266 4.76 -15.10 11.54
CA GLU A 266 5.68 -16.07 12.18
C GLU A 266 4.97 -16.94 13.23
N GLU A 267 3.86 -16.46 13.81
CA GLU A 267 3.06 -17.18 14.80
C GLU A 267 2.13 -18.25 14.18
N PHE A 268 1.95 -18.24 12.85
CA PHE A 268 1.05 -19.16 12.16
C PHE A 268 1.85 -20.09 11.24
N GLU A 269 1.90 -21.39 11.58
CA GLU A 269 2.48 -22.43 10.70
C GLU A 269 1.92 -22.39 9.27
N MET A 270 0.66 -21.95 9.13
CA MET A 270 -0.07 -21.86 7.87
C MET A 270 0.16 -20.56 7.09
N ALA A 271 0.78 -19.55 7.68
CA ALA A 271 1.00 -18.27 7.01
C ALA A 271 2.40 -18.27 6.41
N ARG A 272 2.50 -18.28 5.07
CA ARG A 272 3.77 -18.28 4.32
C ARG A 272 4.05 -16.93 3.65
N SER A 273 3.18 -15.97 3.88
CA SER A 273 3.41 -14.58 3.53
C SER A 273 2.49 -13.68 4.36
N PRO A 274 2.95 -12.47 4.74
CA PRO A 274 2.11 -11.48 5.42
C PRO A 274 0.85 -11.14 4.62
N ALA A 275 0.97 -11.03 3.28
CA ALA A 275 -0.15 -10.69 2.40
C ALA A 275 -1.23 -11.77 2.38
N TRP A 276 -0.84 -13.05 2.48
CA TRP A 276 -1.78 -14.15 2.60
C TRP A 276 -2.60 -14.04 3.90
N LEU A 277 -1.95 -13.68 5.01
CA LEU A 277 -2.63 -13.50 6.30
C LEU A 277 -3.56 -12.29 6.29
N THR A 278 -3.16 -11.18 5.65
CA THR A 278 -4.05 -10.04 5.41
C THR A 278 -5.28 -10.43 4.58
N GLN A 279 -5.12 -11.28 3.56
CA GLN A 279 -6.23 -11.82 2.77
C GLN A 279 -7.16 -12.69 3.63
N LYS A 280 -6.61 -13.47 4.56
CA LYS A 280 -7.40 -14.25 5.52
C LYS A 280 -8.22 -13.35 6.42
N PHE A 281 -7.63 -12.30 6.98
CA PHE A 281 -8.38 -11.34 7.79
C PHE A 281 -9.49 -10.64 6.99
N THR A 282 -9.25 -10.31 5.72
CA THR A 282 -10.29 -9.79 4.82
C THR A 282 -11.44 -10.79 4.64
N THR A 283 -11.12 -12.08 4.58
CA THR A 283 -12.12 -13.16 4.49
C THR A 283 -12.91 -13.29 5.79
N VAL A 284 -12.25 -13.20 6.95
CA VAL A 284 -12.87 -13.17 8.28
C VAL A 284 -13.87 -12.01 8.38
N LYS A 285 -13.46 -10.79 8.05
CA LYS A 285 -14.35 -9.61 8.02
C LYS A 285 -15.58 -9.86 7.14
N ARG A 286 -15.40 -10.38 5.93
CA ARG A 286 -16.53 -10.69 5.02
C ARG A 286 -17.46 -11.77 5.59
N LYS A 287 -16.91 -12.77 6.26
CA LYS A 287 -17.65 -13.91 6.81
C LYS A 287 -18.49 -13.49 8.01
N TYR A 288 -17.95 -12.67 8.90
CA TYR A 288 -18.53 -12.43 10.22
C TYR A 288 -19.04 -11.00 10.46
N CYS A 289 -18.67 -10.02 9.63
CA CYS A 289 -19.07 -8.63 9.80
C CYS A 289 -20.10 -8.20 8.74
N GLN A 290 -20.96 -9.11 8.28
CA GLN A 290 -21.94 -8.83 7.23
C GLN A 290 -22.99 -7.80 7.66
N SER A 291 -23.30 -7.74 8.96
CA SER A 291 -24.23 -6.79 9.58
C SER A 291 -23.55 -5.50 10.05
N VAL A 292 -22.23 -5.40 9.96
CA VAL A 292 -21.46 -4.24 10.44
C VAL A 292 -21.20 -3.30 9.27
N ASP A 293 -21.43 -2.00 9.49
CA ASP A 293 -21.04 -0.98 8.52
C ASP A 293 -19.52 -0.74 8.57
N LEU A 294 -18.77 -1.60 7.87
CA LEU A 294 -17.32 -1.53 7.78
C LEU A 294 -16.79 -0.19 7.24
N GLN A 295 -17.62 0.66 6.61
CA GLN A 295 -17.16 1.96 6.13
C GLN A 295 -17.12 3.00 7.24
N ASN A 296 -18.03 2.92 8.21
CA ASN A 296 -18.21 3.94 9.23
C ASN A 296 -17.80 3.49 10.64
N THR A 297 -17.68 2.18 10.88
CA THR A 297 -17.17 1.63 12.15
C THR A 297 -15.67 1.88 12.29
N ASP A 298 -15.23 2.35 13.45
CA ASP A 298 -13.80 2.49 13.75
C ASP A 298 -13.13 1.10 13.83
N PHE A 299 -11.85 1.04 13.49
CA PHE A 299 -11.13 -0.24 13.49
C PHE A 299 -11.10 -0.90 14.88
N GLU A 300 -10.98 -0.11 15.96
CA GLU A 300 -10.93 -0.61 17.33
C GLU A 300 -12.29 -1.21 17.75
N GLU A 301 -13.39 -0.57 17.35
CA GLU A 301 -14.74 -1.09 17.56
C GLU A 301 -14.96 -2.39 16.77
N LEU A 302 -14.52 -2.42 15.51
CA LEU A 302 -14.63 -3.59 14.66
C LEU A 302 -13.86 -4.79 15.23
N ILE A 303 -12.62 -4.59 15.66
CA ILE A 303 -11.82 -5.69 16.23
C ILE A 303 -12.35 -6.09 17.61
N GLY A 304 -12.86 -5.14 18.39
CA GLY A 304 -13.57 -5.41 19.65
C GLY A 304 -14.82 -6.28 19.45
N TYR A 305 -15.62 -6.01 18.41
CA TYR A 305 -16.76 -6.86 18.03
C TYR A 305 -16.30 -8.25 17.60
N LEU A 306 -15.29 -8.33 16.73
CA LEU A 306 -14.73 -9.61 16.28
C LEU A 306 -14.21 -10.44 17.45
N TYR A 307 -13.53 -9.83 18.40
CA TYR A 307 -12.97 -10.55 19.55
C TYR A 307 -14.05 -10.94 20.57
N ASN A 308 -14.82 -9.98 21.09
CA ASN A 308 -15.73 -10.23 22.20
C ASN A 308 -16.97 -11.05 21.78
N VAL A 309 -17.45 -10.88 20.56
CA VAL A 309 -18.68 -11.55 20.07
C VAL A 309 -18.31 -12.74 19.19
N VAL A 310 -17.63 -12.48 18.07
CA VAL A 310 -17.42 -13.51 17.04
C VAL A 310 -16.47 -14.60 17.52
N ALA A 311 -15.32 -14.25 18.11
CA ALA A 311 -14.35 -15.24 18.57
C ALA A 311 -14.93 -16.09 19.71
N THR A 312 -15.62 -15.48 20.67
CA THR A 312 -16.35 -16.18 21.76
C THR A 312 -17.39 -17.15 21.22
N ASP A 313 -18.24 -16.72 20.27
CA ASP A 313 -19.26 -17.57 19.66
C ASP A 313 -18.65 -18.77 18.92
N LEU A 314 -17.54 -18.55 18.22
CA LEU A 314 -16.82 -19.61 17.52
C LEU A 314 -16.17 -20.59 18.50
N GLN A 315 -15.57 -20.09 19.59
CA GLN A 315 -15.01 -20.93 20.65
C GLN A 315 -16.08 -21.82 21.27
N ASN A 316 -17.25 -21.27 21.60
CA ASN A 316 -18.38 -22.03 22.14
C ASN A 316 -18.84 -23.13 21.16
N LYS A 317 -18.95 -22.81 19.87
CA LYS A 317 -19.31 -23.80 18.83
C LYS A 317 -18.25 -24.90 18.68
N ILE A 318 -16.97 -24.56 18.79
CA ILE A 318 -15.87 -25.53 18.71
C ILE A 318 -15.91 -26.48 19.92
N LEU A 319 -16.16 -25.95 21.11
CA LEU A 319 -16.29 -26.74 22.34
C LEU A 319 -17.46 -27.73 22.24
N LEU A 320 -18.66 -27.25 21.85
CA LEU A 320 -19.85 -28.09 21.69
C LEU A 320 -19.61 -29.26 20.72
N ASN A 321 -19.02 -28.99 19.56
CA ASN A 321 -18.73 -30.03 18.57
C ASN A 321 -17.66 -31.04 19.03
N SER A 322 -16.79 -30.63 19.97
CA SER A 322 -15.73 -31.50 20.52
C SER A 322 -16.26 -32.40 21.65
N SER A 323 -17.36 -32.01 22.31
CA SER A 323 -18.06 -32.84 23.31
C SER A 323 -19.02 -33.87 22.72
N ASP A 324 -19.40 -33.72 21.44
CA ASP A 324 -20.29 -34.64 20.70
C ASP A 324 -19.52 -35.67 19.83
N SER A 325 -18.18 -35.64 19.83
CA SER A 325 -17.30 -36.52 19.03
C SER A 325 -16.53 -37.52 19.90
#